data_AF-A0A927SPX4-F1
#
_entry.id   AF-A0A927SPX4-F1
#
_cell.length_a   1.000
_cell.length_b   1.000
_cell.length_c   1.000
_cell.angle_alpha   90.00
_cell.angle_beta   90.00
_cell.angle_gamma   90.00
#
_symmetry.space_group_name_H-M   'P 1'
#
loop_
_entity.id
_entity.type
_entity.pdbx_description
1 polymer ?
#
loop_
_entity_poly.entity_id
_entity_poly.type
_entity_poly.pdbx_seq_one_letter_code
_entity_poly.pdbx_strand_id
1 'polypeptide(L)'
;MSENEELDNIVVLTDDEGKDIEFEWLDTVEMGEEQYIVLLPIEDEEAEEVVILKMEADEEQENFIPVEDEEELNEVYDLFKERNKENFDFVD
;
A
#
# COMPACT_ATOMS: atom_id res chain seq x y z
N MET A 1 -23.44 -4.46 -17.66
CA MET A 1 -22.34 -5.31 -17.19
C MET A 1 -21.19 -4.94 -18.09
N SER A 2 -20.33 -4.05 -17.61
CA SER A 2 -19.12 -3.65 -18.30
C SER A 2 -17.98 -4.11 -17.40
N GLU A 3 -17.29 -5.15 -17.84
CA GLU A 3 -16.20 -5.85 -17.15
C GLU A 3 -14.87 -5.10 -17.35
N ASN A 4 -14.67 -3.91 -16.75
CA ASN A 4 -13.40 -3.20 -16.91
C ASN A 4 -13.03 -2.22 -15.78
N GLU A 5 -13.31 -2.54 -14.52
CA GLU A 5 -12.94 -1.67 -13.38
C GLU A 5 -11.86 -2.29 -12.47
N GLU A 6 -11.24 -3.41 -12.87
CA GLU A 6 -10.30 -4.17 -12.01
C GLU A 6 -8.81 -3.86 -12.26
N LEU A 7 -8.48 -2.87 -13.12
CA LEU A 7 -7.08 -2.53 -13.46
C LEU A 7 -6.69 -1.06 -13.25
N ASP A 8 -7.56 -0.22 -12.68
CA ASP A 8 -7.26 1.21 -12.48
C ASP A 8 -6.42 1.49 -11.22
N ASN A 9 -6.14 0.47 -10.40
CA ASN A 9 -5.42 0.61 -9.13
C ASN A 9 -3.96 0.14 -9.20
N ILE A 10 -3.44 -0.21 -10.37
CA ILE A 10 -2.03 -0.62 -10.48
C ILE A 10 -1.13 0.62 -10.48
N VAL A 11 -0.17 0.65 -9.57
CA VAL A 11 0.88 1.67 -9.48
C VAL A 11 2.25 1.05 -9.69
N VAL A 12 3.13 1.81 -10.34
CA VAL A 12 4.51 1.39 -10.59
C VAL A 12 5.42 2.26 -9.74
N LEU A 13 6.19 1.63 -8.87
CA LEU A 13 7.20 2.30 -8.05
C LEU A 13 8.59 1.92 -8.53
N THR A 14 9.45 2.92 -8.67
CA THR A 14 10.86 2.73 -9.01
C THR A 14 11.69 2.75 -7.73
N ASP A 15 12.42 1.66 -7.47
CA ASP A 15 13.35 1.56 -6.34
C ASP A 15 14.67 2.35 -6.62
N ASP A 16 15.52 2.52 -5.60
CA ASP A 16 16.84 3.18 -5.65
C ASP A 16 17.79 2.53 -6.68
N GLU A 17 17.66 1.22 -6.96
CA GLU A 17 18.42 0.58 -8.04
C GLU A 17 17.89 0.90 -9.45
N GLY A 18 16.79 1.66 -9.56
CA GLY A 18 16.12 1.96 -10.81
C GLY A 18 15.26 0.81 -11.35
N LYS A 19 14.89 -0.15 -10.49
CA LYS A 19 13.98 -1.23 -10.84
C LYS A 19 12.53 -0.76 -10.67
N ASP A 20 11.74 -0.89 -11.71
CA ASP A 20 10.29 -0.69 -11.66
C ASP A 20 9.63 -1.96 -11.09
N ILE A 21 8.76 -1.78 -10.09
CA ILE A 21 7.98 -2.83 -9.45
C ILE A 21 6.52 -2.42 -9.51
N GLU A 22 5.66 -3.34 -9.93
CA GLU A 22 4.22 -3.12 -10.07
C GLU A 22 3.48 -3.58 -8.80
N PHE A 23 2.60 -2.71 -8.30
CA PHE A 23 1.80 -2.94 -7.12
C PHE A 23 0.33 -2.63 -7.40
N GLU A 24 -0.58 -3.35 -6.75
CA GLU A 24 -1.98 -2.98 -6.65
C GLU A 24 -2.20 -2.08 -5.43
N TRP A 25 -2.82 -0.93 -5.65
CA TRP A 25 -3.21 0.00 -4.59
C TRP A 25 -4.47 -0.49 -3.89
N LEU A 26 -4.34 -0.83 -2.61
CA LEU A 26 -5.45 -1.37 -1.81
C LEU A 26 -6.23 -0.25 -1.10
N ASP A 27 -5.56 0.55 -0.27
CA ASP A 27 -6.19 1.64 0.50
C ASP A 27 -5.14 2.67 0.96
N THR A 28 -5.62 3.80 1.47
CA THR A 28 -4.81 4.82 2.13
C THR A 28 -5.32 5.03 3.56
N VAL A 29 -4.40 4.89 4.51
CA VAL A 29 -4.65 5.04 5.94
C VAL A 29 -4.06 6.37 6.40
N GLU A 30 -4.86 7.16 7.09
CA GLU A 30 -4.44 8.44 7.66
C GLU A 30 -4.29 8.27 9.17
N MET A 31 -3.09 8.53 9.68
CA MET A 31 -2.78 8.43 11.11
C MET A 31 -2.21 9.77 11.57
N GLY A 32 -3.04 10.60 12.18
CA GLY A 32 -2.66 11.94 12.62
C GLY A 32 -2.47 12.90 11.45
N GLU A 33 -1.24 13.39 11.27
CA GLU A 33 -0.84 14.26 10.15
C GLU A 33 -0.11 13.47 9.04
N GLU A 34 0.05 12.16 9.23
CA GLU A 34 0.82 11.28 8.34
C GLU A 34 -0.12 10.41 7.51
N GLN A 35 0.26 10.15 6.27
CA GLN A 35 -0.51 9.34 5.33
C GLN A 35 0.28 8.11 4.92
N TYR A 36 -0.39 6.97 4.90
CA TYR A 36 0.19 5.67 4.62
C TYR A 36 -0.59 5.01 3.49
N ILE A 37 0.11 4.42 2.53
CA ILE A 37 -0.47 3.68 1.42
C ILE A 37 -0.22 2.20 1.62
N VAL A 38 -1.27 1.39 1.39
CA VAL A 38 -1.20 -0.06 1.48
C VAL A 38 -1.23 -0.62 0.06
N LEU A 39 -0.18 -1.35 -0.29
CA LEU A 39 0.07 -1.85 -1.63
C LEU A 39 0.25 -3.38 -1.61
N LEU A 40 -0.16 -4.06 -2.67
CA LEU A 40 0.07 -5.49 -2.87
C LEU A 40 0.97 -5.71 -4.09
N PRO A 41 2.16 -6.32 -3.96
CA PRO A 41 3.03 -6.57 -5.11
C PRO A 41 2.38 -7.57 -6.09
N ILE A 42 2.40 -7.23 -7.38
CA ILE A 42 1.79 -8.06 -8.44
C ILE A 42 2.80 -9.08 -9.00
N GLU A 43 4.10 -8.75 -8.96
CA GLU A 43 5.14 -9.60 -9.53
C GLU A 43 5.30 -10.96 -8.82
N ASP A 44 4.80 -11.09 -7.58
CA ASP A 44 4.84 -12.33 -6.81
C ASP A 44 3.42 -12.90 -6.64
N GLU A 45 3.08 -13.94 -7.43
CA GLU A 45 1.78 -14.64 -7.30
C GLU A 45 1.62 -15.34 -5.92
N GLU A 46 2.70 -15.48 -5.16
CA GLU A 46 2.70 -16.01 -3.78
C GLU A 46 2.76 -14.91 -2.71
N ALA A 47 2.79 -13.62 -3.09
CA ALA A 47 2.80 -12.53 -2.13
C ALA A 47 1.40 -12.35 -1.50
N GLU A 48 1.23 -12.92 -0.32
CA GLU A 48 0.10 -12.65 0.57
C GLU A 48 0.37 -11.45 1.51
N GLU A 49 1.59 -10.91 1.48
CA GLU A 49 2.04 -9.82 2.34
C GLU A 49 1.85 -8.46 1.68
N VAL A 50 1.16 -7.57 2.37
CA VAL A 50 0.98 -6.18 1.93
C VAL A 50 2.19 -5.33 2.31
N VAL A 51 2.56 -4.41 1.43
CA VAL A 51 3.62 -3.43 1.66
C VAL A 51 2.96 -2.13 2.10
N ILE A 52 3.42 -1.60 3.24
CA ILE A 52 2.95 -0.31 3.78
C ILE A 52 4.06 0.73 3.59
N LEU A 53 3.74 1.79 2.85
CA LEU A 53 4.65 2.91 2.64
C LEU A 53 4.05 4.18 3.22
N LYS A 54 4.89 4.98 3.88
CA LYS A 54 4.57 6.32 4.34
C LYS A 54 4.76 7.32 3.21
N MET A 55 3.77 8.16 2.99
CA MET A 55 3.83 9.27 2.06
C MET A 55 4.49 10.47 2.76
N GLU A 56 5.66 10.86 2.26
CA GLU A 56 6.30 12.14 2.60
C GLU A 56 6.08 13.11 1.44
N ALA A 57 5.24 14.11 1.68
CA ALA A 57 5.05 15.22 0.77
C ALA A 57 6.18 16.25 1.01
N ASP A 58 7.16 16.28 0.12
CA ASP A 58 8.17 17.35 0.09
C ASP A 58 7.69 18.50 -0.82
N GLU A 59 8.28 19.70 -0.72
CA GLU A 59 7.78 20.91 -1.40
C GLU A 59 7.77 20.79 -2.95
N GLU A 60 8.45 19.78 -3.49
CA GLU A 60 8.60 19.56 -4.94
C GLU A 60 8.14 18.17 -5.42
N GLN A 61 8.02 17.15 -4.54
CA GLN A 61 7.72 15.76 -4.93
C GLN A 61 7.09 14.92 -3.80
N GLU A 62 6.22 14.00 -4.19
CA GLU A 62 5.66 12.95 -3.33
C GLU A 62 6.67 11.79 -3.27
N ASN A 63 7.20 11.50 -2.09
CA ASN A 63 8.08 10.37 -1.83
C ASN A 63 7.37 9.31 -1.00
N PHE A 64 7.67 8.04 -1.25
CA PHE A 64 7.14 6.92 -0.49
C PHE A 64 8.28 6.20 0.21
N ILE A 65 8.21 6.12 1.53
CA ILE A 65 9.25 5.53 2.37
C ILE A 65 8.67 4.30 3.07
N PRO A 66 9.34 3.14 3.04
CA PRO A 66 8.88 1.97 3.79
C PRO A 66 8.85 2.27 5.28
N VAL A 67 7.77 1.84 5.94
CA VAL A 67 7.65 1.94 7.40
C VAL A 67 8.51 0.85 8.03
N GLU A 68 9.59 1.24 8.70
CA GLU A 68 10.47 0.30 9.42
C GLU A 68 10.04 0.05 10.87
N ASP A 69 9.19 0.93 11.42
CA ASP A 69 8.74 0.84 12.80
C ASP A 69 7.58 -0.16 12.94
N GLU A 70 7.78 -1.21 13.73
CA GLU A 70 6.79 -2.27 13.92
C GLU A 70 5.52 -1.76 14.62
N GLU A 71 5.61 -0.76 15.52
CA GLU A 71 4.42 -0.23 16.19
C GLU A 71 3.57 0.55 15.18
N GLU A 72 4.19 1.43 14.38
CA GLU A 72 3.52 2.20 13.31
C GLU A 72 2.90 1.27 12.26
N LEU A 73 3.64 0.26 11.81
CA LEU A 73 3.16 -0.71 10.83
C LEU A 73 1.94 -1.47 11.34
N ASN A 74 1.97 -1.93 12.60
CA ASN A 74 0.83 -2.62 13.21
C ASN A 74 -0.40 -1.71 13.35
N GLU A 75 -0.23 -0.45 13.78
CA GLU A 75 -1.34 0.50 13.89
C GLU A 75 -2.00 0.78 12.53
N VAL A 76 -1.19 1.04 11.50
CA VAL A 76 -1.68 1.27 10.14
C VAL A 76 -2.36 0.02 9.59
N TYR A 77 -1.77 -1.16 9.80
CA TYR A 77 -2.33 -2.42 9.33
C TYR A 77 -3.64 -2.78 10.04
N ASP A 78 -3.77 -2.53 11.34
CA ASP A 78 -5.03 -2.73 12.08
C ASP A 78 -6.14 -1.81 11.57
N LEU A 79 -5.83 -0.54 11.29
CA LEU A 79 -6.77 0.41 10.69
C LEU A 79 -7.19 -0.04 9.28
N PHE A 80 -6.24 -0.50 8.47
CA PHE A 80 -6.50 -1.05 7.15
C PHE A 80 -7.42 -2.27 7.24
N LYS A 81 -7.10 -3.25 8.09
CA LYS A 81 -7.92 -4.44 8.34
C LYS A 81 -9.32 -4.07 8.77
N GLU A 82 -9.48 -3.13 9.71
CA GLU A 82 -10.81 -2.74 10.19
C GLU A 82 -11.68 -2.13 9.10
N ARG A 83 -11.08 -1.31 8.23
CA ARG A 83 -11.76 -0.65 7.09
C ARG A 83 -12.10 -1.65 5.98
N ASN A 84 -11.22 -2.63 5.77
CA ASN A 84 -11.26 -3.54 4.64
C ASN A 84 -11.70 -4.95 4.99
N LYS A 85 -12.07 -5.24 6.24
CA LYS A 85 -12.59 -6.54 6.70
C LYS A 85 -13.82 -7.07 5.96
N GLU A 86 -14.56 -6.19 5.29
CA GLU A 86 -15.71 -6.59 4.46
C GLU A 86 -15.30 -6.90 3.01
N ASN A 87 -14.14 -6.42 2.57
CA ASN A 87 -13.61 -6.56 1.21
C ASN A 87 -12.52 -7.65 1.11
N PHE A 88 -11.75 -7.86 2.19
CA PHE A 88 -10.60 -8.78 2.22
C PHE A 88 -10.73 -9.77 3.39
N ASP A 89 -10.27 -11.00 3.16
CA ASP A 89 -10.17 -12.05 4.17
C ASP A 89 -8.72 -12.11 4.66
N PHE A 90 -8.47 -11.55 5.84
CA PHE A 90 -7.14 -11.53 6.44
C PHE A 90 -6.89 -12.83 7.20
N VAL A 91 -5.77 -13.49 6.92
CA VAL A 91 -5.35 -14.69 7.65
C VAL A 91 -4.72 -14.24 8.99
N ASP A 92 -5.27 -14.72 10.11
CA ASP A 92 -4.78 -14.46 11.48
C ASP A 92 -3.53 -15.29 11.82
#